data_AF-A0A0Z8TNA0-F1
#
_entry.id   AF-A0A0Z8TNA0-F1
#
_cell.length_a   1.000
_cell.length_b   1.000
_cell.length_c   1.000
_cell.angle_alpha   90.00
_cell.angle_beta   90.00
_cell.angle_gamma   90.00
#
_symmetry.space_group_name_H-M   'P 1'
#
loop_
_entity.id
_entity.type
_entity.pdbx_description
1 polymer ?
#
loop_
_entity_poly.entity_id
_entity_poly.type
_entity_poly.pdbx_seq_one_letter_code
_entity_poly.pdbx_strand_id
1 'polypeptide(L)'
;MKKNLNRIISFIIFIVIIFLIVLPLLEHSLNEFPFLGDIKLYFSSDSNKSYFEVMLSVITVLTTFQVFYWQNQIEINNKNKEIKQEKEKQEQLYLEQREREHAVVRPLFLVELQGKNSVIKLFLRESAPLTNITVYYQNVENESFQEEFVGNAVSGDCIFRFDSDKLESAIIECRTYLEEQIYFQYHVGNNLIHYRVVDGEDLSYISGVLKRRILNNIVENSLNHVIEIYHIQLQHSLHESIFFNKFIDFFSTHKQYWRTAGEDKLFKLSVILGEDNIEAALSQSIGLDSKQNYKQTPEIFTDLLTVINKYLKDVFSTNCEEAPKEREYFIGNIVNYRETEIGKYIEIFRNEPIDRETITKYIDDLIVYLKREKQMVDFPLRIVEVYLKRYVTVSKAIIGYSNEVEYVKTQIRNDLREVFSKYI
;
A
#
# COMPACT_ATOMS: atom_id res chain seq x y z
N MET A 1 25.73 -40.17 14.86
CA MET A 1 26.31 -41.25 15.68
C MET A 1 27.55 -40.83 16.50
N LYS A 2 28.61 -40.25 15.93
CA LYS A 2 29.84 -39.88 16.67
C LYS A 2 29.65 -38.97 17.91
N LYS A 3 28.72 -38.01 17.87
CA LYS A 3 28.43 -37.10 19.01
C LYS A 3 27.85 -37.81 20.26
N ASN A 4 27.10 -38.89 20.09
CA ASN A 4 26.49 -39.61 21.22
C ASN A 4 27.49 -40.55 21.90
N LEU A 5 28.43 -41.13 21.14
CA LEU A 5 29.46 -42.01 21.69
C LEU A 5 30.42 -41.25 22.62
N ASN A 6 30.86 -40.04 22.24
CA ASN A 6 31.72 -39.21 23.09
C ASN A 6 31.03 -38.75 24.37
N ARG A 7 29.70 -38.51 24.34
CA ARG A 7 28.92 -38.17 25.54
C ARG A 7 28.81 -39.36 26.49
N ILE A 8 28.57 -40.57 25.96
CA ILE A 8 28.49 -41.80 26.77
C ILE A 8 29.84 -42.12 27.41
N ILE A 9 30.94 -42.04 26.65
CA ILE A 9 32.30 -42.28 27.18
C ILE A 9 32.65 -41.25 28.26
N SER A 10 32.36 -39.96 28.05
CA SER A 10 32.61 -38.93 29.06
C SER A 10 31.78 -39.14 30.32
N PHE A 11 30.53 -39.60 30.19
CA PHE A 11 29.65 -39.92 31.32
C PHE A 11 30.15 -41.13 32.11
N ILE A 12 30.65 -42.17 31.44
CA ILE A 12 31.24 -43.35 32.09
C ILE A 12 32.52 -42.95 32.84
N ILE A 13 33.41 -42.16 32.22
CA ILE A 13 34.63 -41.66 32.87
C ILE A 13 34.27 -40.82 34.11
N PHE A 14 33.25 -39.97 34.01
CA PHE A 14 32.78 -39.17 35.12
C PHE A 14 32.23 -40.01 36.29
N ILE A 15 31.44 -41.06 35.99
CA ILE A 15 30.95 -42.01 37.01
C ILE A 15 32.12 -42.73 37.69
N VAL A 16 33.12 -43.18 36.92
CA VAL A 16 34.30 -43.86 37.46
C VAL A 16 35.11 -42.94 38.38
N ILE A 17 35.27 -41.66 38.01
CA ILE A 17 35.95 -40.66 38.84
C ILE A 17 35.19 -40.42 40.15
N ILE A 18 33.86 -40.22 40.10
CA ILE A 18 33.04 -40.06 41.30
C ILE A 18 33.13 -41.29 42.19
N PHE A 19 33.03 -42.49 41.60
CA PHE A 19 33.14 -43.74 42.34
C PHE A 19 34.48 -43.84 43.09
N LEU A 20 35.60 -43.50 42.44
CA LEU A 20 36.93 -43.50 43.04
C LEU A 20 37.11 -42.44 44.14
N ILE A 21 36.46 -41.28 44.03
CA ILE A 21 36.50 -40.21 45.05
C ILE A 21 35.61 -40.52 46.26
N VAL A 22 34.48 -41.20 46.06
CA VAL A 22 33.51 -41.54 47.11
C VAL A 22 33.89 -42.81 47.87
N LEU A 23 34.66 -43.71 47.25
CA LEU A 23 35.14 -44.96 47.86
C LEU A 23 35.82 -44.79 49.24
N PRO A 24 36.69 -43.78 49.47
CA PRO A 24 37.32 -43.53 50.77
C PRO A 24 36.34 -42.97 51.81
N LEU A 25 35.29 -42.26 51.37
CA LEU A 25 34.29 -41.61 52.24
C LEU A 25 33.24 -42.58 52.79
N LEU A 26 33.14 -43.79 52.22
CA LEU A 26 32.22 -44.85 52.66
C LEU A 26 32.78 -45.67 53.84
N GLU A 27 33.78 -45.16 54.57
CA GLU A 27 34.51 -45.86 55.62
C GLU A 27 33.64 -46.55 56.67
N HIS A 28 32.48 -45.96 56.98
CA HIS A 28 31.58 -46.47 58.01
C HIS A 28 30.59 -47.54 57.53
N SER A 29 30.29 -47.62 56.23
CA SER A 29 29.29 -48.52 55.64
C SER A 29 29.87 -49.74 54.90
N LEU A 30 31.20 -49.83 54.81
CA LEU A 30 31.91 -50.91 54.10
C LEU A 30 31.81 -52.29 54.77
N ASN A 31 31.48 -52.35 56.06
CA ASN A 31 31.31 -53.62 56.77
C ASN A 31 30.01 -54.37 56.41
N GLU A 32 29.04 -53.70 55.77
CA GLU A 32 27.78 -54.32 55.34
C GLU A 32 27.87 -54.96 53.94
N PHE A 33 28.89 -54.62 53.15
CA PHE A 33 29.07 -55.12 51.77
C PHE A 33 30.51 -55.65 51.55
N PRO A 34 30.76 -56.96 51.73
CA PRO A 34 32.11 -57.54 51.68
C PRO A 34 32.87 -57.29 50.38
N PHE A 35 32.16 -57.23 49.25
CA PHE A 35 32.74 -56.89 47.94
C PHE A 35 33.43 -55.51 47.91
N LEU A 36 32.86 -54.50 48.58
CA LEU A 36 33.46 -53.16 48.62
C LEU A 36 34.67 -53.10 49.56
N GLY A 37 34.69 -53.94 50.61
CA GLY A 37 35.83 -54.14 51.49
C GLY A 37 37.03 -54.79 50.79
N ASP A 38 36.78 -55.84 50.00
CA ASP A 38 37.80 -56.52 49.19
C ASP A 38 38.40 -55.60 48.13
N ILE A 39 37.56 -54.79 47.50
CA ILE A 39 37.98 -53.70 46.63
C ILE A 39 38.91 -52.75 47.41
N LYS A 40 38.47 -52.16 48.54
CA LYS A 40 39.32 -51.23 49.32
C LYS A 40 40.67 -51.85 49.71
N LEU A 41 40.71 -53.12 50.13
CA LEU A 41 41.95 -53.85 50.45
C LEU A 41 42.85 -54.03 49.23
N TYR A 42 42.29 -54.35 48.07
CA TYR A 42 43.02 -54.42 46.80
C TYR A 42 43.59 -53.04 46.39
N PHE A 43 42.86 -51.96 46.70
CA PHE A 43 43.27 -50.58 46.46
C PHE A 43 44.32 -50.06 47.46
N SER A 44 44.33 -50.59 48.69
CA SER A 44 45.18 -50.11 49.80
C SER A 44 46.43 -50.97 50.04
N SER A 45 46.63 -52.04 49.25
CA SER A 45 47.82 -52.89 49.39
C SER A 45 49.07 -52.21 48.83
N ASP A 46 50.19 -52.31 49.56
CA ASP A 46 51.48 -51.74 49.14
C ASP A 46 51.95 -52.28 47.77
N SER A 47 51.49 -53.46 47.35
CA SER A 47 51.81 -54.06 46.06
C SER A 47 51.13 -53.38 44.87
N ASN A 48 49.97 -52.75 45.07
CA ASN A 48 49.16 -52.16 43.99
C ASN A 48 49.16 -50.63 44.01
N LYS A 49 49.73 -50.00 45.05
CA LYS A 49 49.84 -48.55 45.20
C LYS A 49 50.44 -47.85 43.98
N SER A 50 51.51 -48.41 43.41
CA SER A 50 52.16 -47.89 42.20
C SER A 50 51.26 -47.93 40.97
N TYR A 51 50.43 -48.96 40.83
CA TYR A 51 49.44 -49.08 39.75
C TYR A 51 48.35 -48.01 39.86
N PHE A 52 47.91 -47.69 41.08
CA PHE A 52 46.91 -46.64 41.30
C PHE A 52 47.44 -45.23 41.11
N GLU A 53 48.68 -44.95 41.51
CA GLU A 53 49.34 -43.68 41.20
C GLU A 53 49.45 -43.46 39.68
N VAL A 54 49.75 -44.50 38.92
CA VAL A 54 49.74 -44.46 37.45
C VAL A 54 48.33 -44.24 36.90
N MET A 55 47.32 -44.95 37.40
CA MET A 55 45.92 -44.78 36.94
C MET A 55 45.36 -43.40 37.26
N LEU A 56 45.64 -42.84 38.43
CA LEU A 56 45.28 -41.47 38.79
C LEU A 56 45.99 -40.47 37.88
N SER A 57 47.27 -40.68 37.59
CA SER A 57 48.02 -39.84 36.64
C SER A 57 47.41 -39.87 35.24
N VAL A 58 47.01 -41.05 34.75
CA VAL A 58 46.31 -41.20 33.45
C VAL A 58 44.97 -40.49 33.47
N ILE A 59 44.18 -40.62 34.54
CA ILE A 59 42.92 -39.89 34.71
C ILE A 59 43.16 -38.39 34.70
N THR A 60 44.16 -37.88 35.43
CA THR A 60 44.52 -36.47 35.45
C THR A 60 44.93 -35.97 34.06
N VAL A 61 45.73 -36.73 33.31
CA VAL A 61 46.11 -36.38 31.94
C VAL A 61 44.88 -36.33 31.03
N LEU A 62 43.97 -37.32 31.14
CA LEU A 62 42.76 -37.37 30.32
C LEU A 62 41.77 -36.25 30.65
N THR A 63 41.54 -35.95 31.94
CA THR A 63 40.67 -34.84 32.35
C THR A 63 41.26 -33.51 31.92
N THR A 64 42.58 -33.33 32.07
CA THR A 64 43.28 -32.13 31.60
C THR A 64 43.15 -31.96 30.09
N PHE A 65 43.36 -33.03 29.31
CA PHE A 65 43.16 -33.03 27.87
C PHE A 65 41.72 -32.67 27.48
N GLN A 66 40.72 -33.21 28.17
CA GLN A 66 39.30 -32.88 27.92
C GLN A 66 38.99 -31.42 28.22
N VAL A 67 39.51 -30.87 29.31
CA VAL A 67 39.35 -29.45 29.67
C VAL A 67 39.98 -28.56 28.59
N PHE A 68 41.22 -28.83 28.18
CA PHE A 68 41.88 -28.07 27.11
C PHE A 68 41.15 -28.21 25.76
N TYR A 69 40.69 -29.40 25.42
CA TYR A 69 39.90 -29.61 24.21
C TYR A 69 38.61 -28.78 24.23
N TRP A 70 37.91 -28.74 25.37
CA TRP A 70 36.68 -27.97 25.49
C TRP A 70 36.93 -26.46 25.46
N GLN A 71 37.98 -25.98 26.14
CA GLN A 71 38.40 -24.58 26.08
C GLN A 71 38.75 -24.15 24.64
N ASN A 72 39.51 -24.97 23.91
CA ASN A 72 39.85 -24.70 22.51
C ASN A 72 38.59 -24.63 21.61
N GLN A 73 37.61 -25.51 21.83
CA GLN A 73 36.34 -25.45 21.09
C GLN A 73 35.55 -24.17 21.40
N ILE A 74 35.56 -23.69 22.65
CA ILE A 74 34.94 -22.42 23.03
C ILE A 74 35.65 -21.25 22.35
N GLU A 75 36.99 -21.24 22.36
CA GLU A 75 37.81 -20.20 21.73
C GLU A 75 37.58 -20.13 20.21
N ILE A 76 37.59 -21.27 19.51
CA ILE A 76 37.28 -21.35 18.08
C ILE A 76 35.88 -20.78 17.80
N ASN A 77 34.88 -21.14 18.61
CA ASN A 77 33.52 -20.65 18.44
C ASN A 77 33.41 -19.14 18.68
N ASN A 78 34.13 -18.60 19.68
CA ASN A 78 34.16 -17.17 19.97
C ASN A 78 34.84 -16.40 18.83
N LYS A 79 36.01 -16.86 18.36
CA LYS A 79 36.71 -16.26 17.23
C LYS A 79 35.86 -16.26 15.95
N ASN A 80 35.14 -17.35 15.68
CA ASN A 80 34.21 -17.41 14.55
C ASN A 80 33.05 -16.40 14.68
N LYS A 81 32.54 -16.19 15.89
CA LYS A 81 31.52 -15.16 16.15
C LYS A 81 32.07 -13.76 15.95
N GLU A 82 33.27 -13.47 16.44
CA GLU A 82 33.95 -12.18 16.26
C GLU A 82 34.18 -11.87 14.78
N ILE A 83 34.73 -12.82 14.01
CA ILE A 83 34.92 -12.66 12.55
C ILE A 83 33.59 -12.40 11.85
N LYS A 84 32.52 -13.10 12.26
CA LYS A 84 31.19 -12.88 11.70
C LYS A 84 30.69 -11.46 12.00
N GLN A 85 30.82 -11.00 13.24
CA GLN A 85 30.43 -9.65 13.64
C GLN A 85 31.26 -8.56 12.93
N GLU A 86 32.55 -8.79 12.72
CA GLU A 86 33.41 -7.84 12.01
C GLU A 86 33.03 -7.72 10.54
N LYS A 87 32.72 -8.85 9.88
CA LYS A 87 32.20 -8.86 8.51
C LYS A 87 30.87 -8.11 8.39
N GLU A 88 29.93 -8.38 9.30
CA GLU A 88 28.63 -7.69 9.33
C GLU A 88 28.81 -6.17 9.52
N LYS A 89 29.77 -5.74 10.36
CA LYS A 89 30.09 -4.31 10.53
C LYS A 89 30.71 -3.68 9.27
N GLN A 90 31.64 -4.37 8.60
CA GLN A 90 32.26 -3.88 7.38
C GLN A 90 31.23 -3.73 6.24
N GLU A 91 30.33 -4.71 6.11
CA GLU A 91 29.24 -4.68 5.14
C GLU A 91 28.29 -3.49 5.41
N GLN A 92 27.93 -3.24 6.67
CA GLN A 92 27.11 -2.08 7.05
C GLN A 92 27.79 -0.75 6.73
N LEU A 93 29.09 -0.61 7.02
CA LEU A 93 29.84 0.61 6.72
C LEU A 93 29.91 0.90 5.22
N TYR A 94 30.11 -0.15 4.42
CA TYR A 94 30.10 -0.05 2.96
C TYR A 94 28.74 0.45 2.44
N LEU A 95 27.63 -0.16 2.89
CA LEU A 95 26.28 0.24 2.49
C LEU A 95 25.94 1.66 2.94
N GLU A 96 26.40 2.08 4.12
CA GLU A 96 26.22 3.45 4.60
C GLU A 96 26.97 4.48 3.76
N GLN A 97 28.22 4.20 3.39
CA GLN A 97 29.02 5.10 2.54
C GLN A 97 28.40 5.23 1.15
N ARG A 98 28.05 4.10 0.53
CA ARG A 98 27.37 4.06 -0.76
C ARG A 98 26.06 4.87 -0.72
N GLU A 99 25.22 4.65 0.28
CA GLU A 99 23.94 5.39 0.41
C GLU A 99 24.16 6.89 0.61
N ARG A 100 25.22 7.31 1.32
CA ARG A 100 25.57 8.73 1.45
C ARG A 100 25.93 9.35 0.10
N GLU A 101 26.71 8.66 -0.73
CA GLU A 101 27.07 9.13 -2.07
C GLU A 101 25.83 9.27 -2.96
N HIS A 102 24.98 8.24 -2.99
CA HIS A 102 23.73 8.26 -3.74
C HIS A 102 22.77 9.37 -3.26
N ALA A 103 22.63 9.58 -1.96
CA ALA A 103 21.72 10.59 -1.42
C ALA A 103 22.09 12.03 -1.83
N VAL A 104 23.37 12.30 -2.14
CA VAL A 104 23.83 13.64 -2.53
C VAL A 104 23.44 13.98 -3.98
N VAL A 105 23.28 12.97 -4.82
CA VAL A 105 23.04 13.13 -6.26
C VAL A 105 21.56 13.00 -6.64
N ARG A 106 20.70 12.62 -5.68
CA ARG A 106 19.26 12.48 -5.91
C ARG A 106 18.62 13.86 -6.15
N PRO A 107 17.83 13.98 -7.23
CA PRO A 107 17.16 15.24 -7.54
C PRO A 107 15.95 15.51 -6.68
N LEU A 108 15.69 16.79 -6.47
CA LEU A 108 14.43 17.30 -5.97
C LEU A 108 13.80 18.16 -7.06
N PHE A 109 12.74 17.65 -7.66
CA PHE A 109 11.87 18.43 -8.53
C PHE A 109 10.86 19.23 -7.71
N LEU A 110 10.74 20.52 -8.02
CA LEU A 110 9.83 21.45 -7.36
C LEU A 110 8.90 22.09 -8.39
N VAL A 111 7.65 22.31 -8.00
CA VAL A 111 6.66 23.00 -8.83
C VAL A 111 6.55 24.45 -8.40
N GLU A 112 6.80 25.37 -9.32
CA GLU A 112 6.62 26.80 -9.11
C GLU A 112 5.42 27.32 -9.93
N LEU A 113 4.49 27.98 -9.24
CA LEU A 113 3.34 28.65 -9.86
C LEU A 113 3.79 29.98 -10.50
N GLN A 114 3.53 30.14 -11.79
CA GLN A 114 3.82 31.36 -12.58
C GLN A 114 2.54 31.89 -13.25
N GLY A 115 1.57 32.31 -12.43
CA GLY A 115 0.26 32.74 -12.91
C GLY A 115 -0.59 31.54 -13.32
N LYS A 116 -1.04 31.48 -14.59
CA LYS A 116 -1.76 30.31 -15.13
C LYS A 116 -0.85 29.11 -15.43
N ASN A 117 0.40 29.39 -15.76
CA ASN A 117 1.37 28.35 -16.07
C ASN A 117 2.13 27.94 -14.81
N SER A 118 2.49 26.67 -14.74
CA SER A 118 3.36 26.10 -13.72
C SER A 118 4.61 25.52 -14.36
N VAL A 119 5.69 25.50 -13.59
CA VAL A 119 6.98 25.01 -14.05
C VAL A 119 7.54 24.00 -13.05
N ILE A 120 7.97 22.85 -13.54
CA ILE A 120 8.79 21.92 -12.76
C ILE A 120 10.26 22.29 -12.94
N LYS A 121 10.92 22.65 -11.85
CA LYS A 121 12.35 22.92 -11.80
C LYS A 121 13.11 21.80 -11.11
N LEU A 122 14.33 21.58 -11.58
CA LEU A 122 15.27 20.64 -10.99
C LEU A 122 16.11 21.32 -9.90
N PHE A 123 16.24 20.68 -8.75
CA PHE A 123 17.21 21.04 -7.72
C PHE A 123 18.11 19.84 -7.40
N LEU A 124 19.42 20.08 -7.42
CA LEU A 124 20.44 19.10 -7.05
C LEU A 124 21.37 19.71 -6.01
N ARG A 125 21.87 18.87 -5.09
CA ARG A 125 22.81 19.31 -4.05
C ARG A 125 24.20 19.56 -4.61
N GLU A 126 24.62 18.72 -5.55
CA GLU A 126 25.87 18.87 -6.30
C GLU A 126 25.60 19.31 -7.74
N SER A 127 26.63 19.86 -8.39
CA SER A 127 26.56 20.40 -9.74
C SER A 127 26.59 19.36 -10.86
N ALA A 128 26.55 18.06 -10.52
CA ALA A 128 26.55 16.99 -11.50
C ALA A 128 25.23 16.95 -12.29
N PRO A 129 25.24 16.85 -13.63
CA PRO A 129 24.02 16.86 -14.43
C PRO A 129 23.22 15.56 -14.29
N LEU A 130 21.90 15.67 -14.35
CA LEU A 130 21.03 14.53 -14.66
C LEU A 130 21.07 14.23 -16.16
N THR A 131 20.93 12.96 -16.50
CA THR A 131 20.92 12.49 -17.89
C THR A 131 19.62 11.78 -18.23
N ASN A 132 19.33 11.71 -19.54
CA ASN A 132 18.20 10.99 -20.11
C ASN A 132 16.85 11.36 -19.47
N ILE A 133 16.61 12.66 -19.35
CA ILE A 133 15.36 13.19 -18.81
C ILE A 133 14.27 13.06 -19.87
N THR A 134 13.25 12.27 -19.56
CA THR A 134 12.02 12.14 -20.36
C THR A 134 10.83 12.52 -19.50
N VAL A 135 9.94 13.32 -20.06
CA VAL A 135 8.70 13.74 -19.41
C VAL A 135 7.52 13.08 -20.10
N TYR A 136 6.73 12.34 -19.34
CA TYR A 136 5.44 11.81 -19.76
C TYR A 136 4.34 12.62 -19.10
N TYR A 137 3.42 13.21 -19.86
CA TYR A 137 2.37 14.05 -19.30
C TYR A 137 1.00 13.77 -19.89
N GLN A 138 -0.03 13.97 -19.09
CA GLN A 138 -1.41 13.78 -19.46
C GLN A 138 -2.21 15.04 -19.13
N ASN A 139 -2.95 15.54 -20.11
CA ASN A 139 -3.86 16.66 -19.92
C ASN A 139 -5.26 16.15 -19.60
N VAL A 140 -6.05 16.93 -18.86
CA VAL A 140 -7.45 16.64 -18.50
C VAL A 140 -8.31 16.34 -19.74
N GLU A 141 -8.01 17.00 -20.86
CA GLU A 141 -8.74 16.81 -22.12
C GLU A 141 -8.29 15.57 -22.91
N ASN A 142 -7.14 14.97 -22.58
CA ASN A 142 -6.51 13.89 -23.33
C ASN A 142 -6.36 12.63 -22.46
N GLU A 143 -7.00 11.53 -22.85
CA GLU A 143 -6.90 10.25 -22.12
C GLU A 143 -5.52 9.55 -22.26
N SER A 144 -4.61 10.04 -23.11
CA SER A 144 -3.32 9.42 -23.36
C SER A 144 -2.16 10.29 -22.89
N PHE A 145 -1.14 9.64 -22.32
CA PHE A 145 0.13 10.28 -22.00
C PHE A 145 0.87 10.66 -23.29
N GLN A 146 1.39 11.89 -23.30
CA GLN A 146 2.30 12.43 -24.30
C GLN A 146 3.72 12.35 -23.76
N GLU A 147 4.70 12.18 -24.64
CA GLU A 147 6.11 12.05 -24.29
C GLU A 147 6.92 13.23 -24.84
N GLU A 148 7.79 13.79 -24.01
CA GLU A 148 8.73 14.85 -24.36
C GLU A 148 10.13 14.52 -23.83
N PHE A 149 11.09 14.37 -24.75
CA PHE A 149 12.49 14.16 -24.39
C PHE A 149 13.21 15.49 -24.16
N VAL A 150 13.72 15.69 -22.95
CA VAL A 150 14.40 16.93 -22.52
C VAL A 150 15.92 16.81 -22.64
N GLY A 151 16.48 15.60 -22.44
CA GLY A 151 17.92 15.36 -22.51
C GLY A 151 18.61 15.49 -21.15
N ASN A 152 19.57 16.40 -21.02
CA ASN A 152 20.36 16.58 -19.79
C ASN A 152 20.02 17.92 -19.12
N ALA A 153 20.04 17.97 -17.79
CA ALA A 153 19.76 19.19 -17.04
C ALA A 153 20.63 19.32 -15.78
N VAL A 154 20.84 20.55 -15.34
CA VAL A 154 21.54 20.91 -14.10
C VAL A 154 20.59 21.59 -13.10
N SER A 155 21.05 21.76 -11.86
CA SER A 155 20.26 22.44 -10.82
C SER A 155 19.84 23.85 -11.27
N GLY A 156 18.56 24.17 -11.11
CA GLY A 156 17.94 25.43 -11.50
C GLY A 156 17.21 25.39 -12.84
N ASP A 157 17.47 24.38 -13.67
CA ASP A 157 16.84 24.26 -14.98
C ASP A 157 15.33 23.99 -14.89
N CYS A 158 14.62 24.51 -15.87
CA CYS A 158 13.21 24.26 -16.11
C CYS A 158 13.07 22.97 -16.92
N ILE A 159 12.46 21.94 -16.33
CA ILE A 159 12.32 20.62 -16.96
C ILE A 159 11.03 20.53 -17.76
N PHE A 160 9.93 21.07 -17.23
CA PHE A 160 8.63 21.00 -17.89
C PHE A 160 7.78 22.22 -17.54
N ARG A 161 7.08 22.78 -18.54
CA ARG A 161 6.10 23.86 -18.35
C ARG A 161 4.73 23.39 -18.78
N PHE A 162 3.72 23.69 -17.97
CA PHE A 162 2.35 23.26 -18.23
C PHE A 162 1.35 24.30 -17.76
N ASP A 163 0.13 24.22 -18.29
CA ASP A 163 -1.03 24.97 -17.79
C ASP A 163 -1.63 24.19 -16.61
N SER A 164 -1.74 24.85 -15.46
CA SER A 164 -2.14 24.22 -14.20
C SER A 164 -3.57 23.71 -14.23
N ASP A 165 -4.43 24.33 -15.04
CA ASP A 165 -5.84 23.97 -15.19
C ASP A 165 -6.03 22.81 -16.17
N LYS A 166 -5.00 22.49 -16.96
CA LYS A 166 -5.08 21.49 -18.04
C LYS A 166 -4.29 20.23 -17.78
N LEU A 167 -3.24 20.29 -16.96
CA LEU A 167 -2.40 19.12 -16.70
C LEU A 167 -3.03 18.25 -15.61
N GLU A 168 -3.35 17.00 -15.93
CA GLU A 168 -3.78 16.01 -14.94
C GLU A 168 -2.59 15.41 -14.17
N SER A 169 -1.56 14.98 -14.92
CA SER A 169 -0.41 14.25 -14.39
C SER A 169 0.83 14.52 -15.23
N ALA A 170 2.00 14.59 -14.59
CA ALA A 170 3.29 14.55 -15.26
C ALA A 170 4.26 13.63 -14.51
N ILE A 171 5.05 12.87 -15.26
CA ILE A 171 6.03 11.91 -14.76
C ILE A 171 7.34 12.23 -15.43
N ILE A 172 8.38 12.44 -14.64
CA ILE A 172 9.72 12.69 -15.12
C ILE A 172 10.54 11.45 -14.78
N GLU A 173 11.08 10.81 -15.80
CA GLU A 173 12.06 9.74 -15.70
C GLU A 173 13.45 10.31 -15.97
N CYS A 174 14.45 9.95 -15.16
CA CYS A 174 15.83 10.39 -15.36
C CYS A 174 16.83 9.43 -14.73
N ARG A 175 18.11 9.60 -15.07
CA ARG A 175 19.23 8.89 -14.45
C ARG A 175 20.22 9.83 -13.78
N THR A 176 20.73 9.40 -12.63
CA THR A 176 21.90 10.02 -12.00
C THR A 176 23.19 9.52 -12.67
N TYR A 177 24.30 10.20 -12.45
CA TYR A 177 25.61 9.72 -12.94
C TYR A 177 26.11 8.45 -12.22
N LEU A 178 25.46 8.07 -11.11
CA LEU A 178 25.67 6.79 -10.42
C LEU A 178 24.72 5.69 -10.95
N GLU A 179 24.10 5.93 -12.11
CA GLU A 179 23.18 5.03 -12.82
C GLU A 179 21.89 4.67 -12.04
N GLU A 180 21.51 5.47 -11.03
CA GLU A 180 20.21 5.30 -10.38
C GLU A 180 19.09 5.80 -11.29
N GLN A 181 18.08 4.95 -11.51
CA GLN A 181 16.83 5.35 -12.15
C GLN A 181 15.94 6.08 -11.13
N ILE A 182 15.73 7.36 -11.39
CA ILE A 182 14.95 8.24 -10.55
C ILE A 182 13.72 8.69 -11.31
N TYR A 183 12.63 8.79 -10.56
CA TYR A 183 11.37 9.24 -11.07
C TYR A 183 10.79 10.31 -10.16
N PHE A 184 10.11 11.25 -10.79
CA PHE A 184 9.29 12.24 -10.13
C PHE A 184 7.90 12.24 -10.75
N GLN A 185 6.88 12.35 -9.91
CA GLN A 185 5.51 12.38 -10.35
C GLN A 185 4.79 13.56 -9.73
N TYR A 186 4.12 14.32 -10.60
CA TYR A 186 3.21 15.41 -10.29
C TYR A 186 1.79 14.98 -10.65
N HIS A 187 0.84 15.27 -9.77
CA HIS A 187 -0.60 15.20 -10.05
C HIS A 187 -1.30 16.50 -9.67
N VAL A 188 -2.48 16.71 -10.26
CA VAL A 188 -3.41 17.80 -9.87
C VAL A 188 -3.54 17.91 -8.35
N GLY A 189 -3.64 19.15 -7.88
CA GLY A 189 -3.67 19.47 -6.46
C GLY A 189 -2.29 19.53 -5.81
N ASN A 190 -1.23 19.72 -6.60
CA ASN A 190 0.16 19.85 -6.12
C ASN A 190 0.60 18.65 -5.25
N ASN A 191 0.22 17.46 -5.69
CA ASN A 191 0.64 16.20 -5.08
C ASN A 191 1.89 15.72 -5.81
N LEU A 192 2.98 15.50 -5.05
CA LEU A 192 4.32 15.23 -5.56
C LEU A 192 4.90 13.98 -4.91
N ILE A 193 5.53 13.11 -5.71
CA ILE A 193 6.33 12.00 -5.18
C ILE A 193 7.63 11.87 -5.96
N HIS A 194 8.72 11.65 -5.22
CA HIS A 194 10.02 11.29 -5.75
C HIS A 194 10.41 9.91 -5.26
N TYR A 195 10.86 9.09 -6.20
CA TYR A 195 11.09 7.69 -5.95
C TYR A 195 12.15 7.12 -6.87
N ARG A 196 12.69 5.97 -6.47
CA ARG A 196 13.76 5.28 -7.21
C ARG A 196 13.48 3.78 -7.30
N VAL A 197 14.04 3.17 -8.33
CA VAL A 197 14.18 1.71 -8.38
C VAL A 197 15.38 1.31 -7.52
N VAL A 198 15.17 0.32 -6.65
CA VAL A 198 16.16 -0.19 -5.71
C VAL A 198 16.62 -1.58 -6.12
N ASP A 199 17.94 -1.77 -6.14
CA ASP A 199 18.55 -3.08 -6.35
C ASP A 199 18.42 -3.98 -5.12
N GLY A 200 18.30 -5.29 -5.35
CA GLY A 200 18.04 -6.27 -4.29
C GLY A 200 19.10 -6.32 -3.17
N GLU A 201 20.35 -5.95 -3.46
CA GLU A 201 21.44 -5.90 -2.47
C GLU A 201 21.19 -4.81 -1.41
N ASP A 202 20.67 -3.66 -1.82
CA ASP A 202 20.43 -2.51 -0.94
C ASP A 202 19.12 -2.63 -0.15
N LEU A 203 18.21 -3.51 -0.59
CA LEU A 203 16.89 -3.65 0.03
C LEU A 203 16.95 -4.00 1.52
N SER A 204 17.85 -4.91 1.90
CA SER A 204 18.01 -5.34 3.29
C SER A 204 18.44 -4.18 4.20
N TYR A 205 19.31 -3.31 3.69
CA TYR A 205 19.79 -2.12 4.36
C TYR A 205 18.72 -1.01 4.40
N ILE A 206 18.07 -0.75 3.28
CA ILE A 206 17.02 0.29 3.17
C ILE A 206 15.81 -0.03 4.03
N SER A 207 15.31 -1.28 3.98
CA SER A 207 14.13 -1.69 4.74
C SER A 207 14.43 -2.01 6.20
N GLY A 208 15.57 -2.67 6.48
CA GLY A 208 15.92 -3.14 7.82
C GLY A 208 16.62 -2.09 8.69
N VAL A 209 17.57 -1.34 8.11
CA VAL A 209 18.40 -0.36 8.83
C VAL A 209 17.81 1.04 8.73
N LEU A 210 17.59 1.53 7.50
CA LEU A 210 17.10 2.89 7.28
C LEU A 210 15.59 3.03 7.50
N LYS A 211 14.86 1.91 7.54
CA LYS A 211 13.40 1.84 7.71
C LYS A 211 12.64 2.76 6.75
N ARG A 212 13.15 2.88 5.53
CA ARG A 212 12.56 3.77 4.53
C ARG A 212 11.30 3.17 3.92
N ARG A 213 10.51 4.06 3.33
CA ARG A 213 9.21 3.71 2.78
C ARG A 213 9.38 3.00 1.44
N ILE A 214 9.06 1.70 1.43
CA ILE A 214 9.04 0.86 0.23
C ILE A 214 7.60 0.77 -0.27
N LEU A 215 7.39 1.13 -1.54
CA LEU A 215 6.07 1.11 -2.15
C LEU A 215 5.51 -0.32 -2.27
N ASN A 216 6.36 -1.31 -2.55
CA ASN A 216 5.96 -2.71 -2.66
C ASN A 216 5.32 -3.26 -1.37
N ASN A 217 5.56 -2.62 -0.21
CA ASN A 217 4.91 -3.01 1.05
C ASN A 217 3.51 -2.38 1.20
N ILE A 218 3.24 -1.29 0.48
CA ILE A 218 1.97 -0.56 0.50
C ILE A 218 0.97 -1.21 -0.45
N VAL A 219 1.47 -1.85 -1.50
CA VAL A 219 0.65 -2.39 -2.58
C VAL A 219 1.03 -3.85 -2.74
N GLU A 220 0.05 -4.74 -2.57
CA GLU A 220 0.25 -6.20 -2.58
C GLU A 220 0.87 -6.70 -3.92
N ASN A 221 2.21 -6.66 -4.00
CA ASN A 221 3.10 -7.41 -4.90
C ASN A 221 2.80 -7.41 -6.42
N SER A 222 2.39 -6.28 -7.02
CA SER A 222 2.20 -6.16 -8.47
C SER A 222 3.43 -5.66 -9.26
N LEU A 223 4.54 -5.32 -8.59
CA LEU A 223 5.70 -4.67 -9.20
C LEU A 223 6.91 -5.61 -9.36
N ASN A 224 7.50 -5.64 -10.56
CA ASN A 224 8.70 -6.43 -10.87
C ASN A 224 9.99 -5.85 -10.25
N HIS A 225 9.94 -4.58 -9.82
CA HIS A 225 11.05 -3.86 -9.24
C HIS A 225 10.68 -3.39 -7.83
N VAL A 226 11.68 -3.26 -6.96
CA VAL A 226 11.47 -2.67 -5.63
C VAL A 226 11.61 -1.17 -5.72
N ILE A 227 10.64 -0.45 -5.19
CA ILE A 227 10.56 1.00 -5.30
C ILE A 227 10.64 1.63 -3.92
N GLU A 228 11.60 2.54 -3.75
CA GLU A 228 11.72 3.37 -2.56
C GLU A 228 11.21 4.78 -2.83
N ILE A 229 10.36 5.27 -1.92
CA ILE A 229 9.91 6.65 -1.90
C ILE A 229 10.81 7.43 -0.93
N TYR A 230 11.57 8.38 -1.47
CA TYR A 230 12.48 9.20 -0.66
C TYR A 230 11.94 10.61 -0.41
N HIS A 231 10.98 11.08 -1.20
CA HIS A 231 10.25 12.31 -0.92
C HIS A 231 8.79 12.21 -1.34
N ILE A 232 7.90 12.76 -0.52
CA ILE A 232 6.48 12.79 -0.76
C ILE A 232 5.90 14.07 -0.19
N GLN A 233 5.11 14.75 -1.00
CA GLN A 233 4.31 15.89 -0.59
C GLN A 233 2.89 15.68 -1.10
N LEU A 234 2.00 15.34 -0.18
CA LEU A 234 0.57 15.22 -0.46
C LEU A 234 -0.16 16.30 0.31
N GLN A 235 -1.10 16.98 -0.33
CA GLN A 235 -1.93 17.96 0.37
C GLN A 235 -2.86 17.30 1.39
N HIS A 236 -3.16 16.01 1.22
CA HIS A 236 -4.05 15.25 2.10
C HIS A 236 -3.57 13.80 2.27
N SER A 237 -3.52 13.30 3.50
CA SER A 237 -3.08 11.94 3.83
C SER A 237 -3.97 10.82 3.25
N LEU A 238 -5.25 11.12 2.99
CA LEU A 238 -6.20 10.23 2.31
C LEU A 238 -5.91 10.04 0.81
N HIS A 239 -5.04 10.87 0.21
CA HIS A 239 -4.69 10.78 -1.22
C HIS A 239 -3.54 9.82 -1.48
N GLU A 240 -2.95 9.28 -0.43
CA GLU A 240 -1.72 8.52 -0.50
C GLU A 240 -1.92 7.17 -1.20
N SER A 241 -2.99 6.44 -0.88
CA SER A 241 -3.37 5.21 -1.61
C SER A 241 -3.79 5.47 -3.06
N ILE A 242 -4.56 6.53 -3.32
CA ILE A 242 -5.04 6.90 -4.66
C ILE A 242 -3.87 7.30 -5.57
N PHE A 243 -2.94 8.09 -5.03
CA PHE A 243 -1.72 8.50 -5.70
C PHE A 243 -0.85 7.28 -6.00
N PHE A 244 -0.71 6.34 -5.05
CA PHE A 244 0.04 5.10 -5.25
C PHE A 244 -0.60 4.11 -6.24
N ASN A 245 -1.92 4.12 -6.39
CA ASN A 245 -2.60 3.32 -7.41
C ASN A 245 -2.33 3.88 -8.83
N LYS A 246 -2.49 5.21 -9.04
CA LYS A 246 -2.10 5.86 -10.30
C LYS A 246 -0.61 5.69 -10.63
N PHE A 247 0.24 5.63 -9.60
CA PHE A 247 1.66 5.34 -9.72
C PHE A 247 1.93 3.91 -10.25
N ILE A 248 1.21 2.90 -9.75
CA ILE A 248 1.43 1.49 -10.16
C ILE A 248 0.97 1.25 -11.58
N ASP A 249 -0.09 1.92 -11.99
CA ASP A 249 -0.58 1.87 -13.36
C ASP A 249 0.53 2.26 -14.34
N PHE A 250 1.34 3.29 -14.02
CA PHE A 250 2.50 3.68 -14.83
C PHE A 250 3.64 2.66 -14.81
N PHE A 251 4.01 2.11 -13.64
CA PHE A 251 5.14 1.17 -13.52
C PHE A 251 4.87 -0.22 -14.09
N SER A 252 3.63 -0.69 -13.99
CA SER A 252 3.23 -2.01 -14.47
C SER A 252 3.12 -2.07 -16.00
N THR A 253 2.97 -0.92 -16.69
CA THR A 253 2.59 -0.85 -18.11
C THR A 253 3.55 -0.11 -19.05
N HIS A 254 4.87 -0.13 -18.82
CA HIS A 254 5.87 0.23 -19.85
C HIS A 254 5.74 -0.56 -21.18
N LYS A 255 4.75 -1.46 -21.30
CA LYS A 255 4.18 -1.97 -22.54
C LYS A 255 2.66 -1.80 -22.55
N GLN A 256 2.17 -0.86 -23.37
CA GLN A 256 0.80 -0.74 -23.91
C GLN A 256 -0.37 -0.54 -22.92
N TYR A 257 -1.02 0.62 -23.08
CA TYR A 257 -2.47 0.89 -23.06
C TYR A 257 -3.41 -0.01 -22.21
N TRP A 258 -4.06 0.62 -21.22
CA TRP A 258 -5.45 0.44 -20.73
C TRP A 258 -6.08 -0.97 -20.76
N ARG A 259 -6.26 -1.59 -19.57
CA ARG A 259 -7.58 -1.97 -18.99
C ARG A 259 -7.48 -2.82 -17.70
N THR A 260 -8.13 -2.29 -16.65
CA THR A 260 -8.86 -2.97 -15.56
C THR A 260 -8.15 -4.02 -14.70
N ALA A 261 -7.81 -3.61 -13.48
CA ALA A 261 -7.92 -4.45 -12.28
C ALA A 261 -8.59 -3.63 -11.15
N GLY A 262 -9.79 -4.04 -10.73
CA GLY A 262 -10.44 -3.66 -9.46
C GLY A 262 -10.55 -2.17 -9.13
N GLU A 263 -11.62 -1.52 -9.60
CA GLU A 263 -11.94 -0.11 -9.33
C GLU A 263 -11.94 0.22 -7.83
N ASP A 264 -10.95 1.00 -7.37
CA ASP A 264 -10.91 1.53 -6.00
C ASP A 264 -12.12 2.45 -5.74
N LYS A 265 -12.87 2.15 -4.69
CA LYS A 265 -14.06 2.88 -4.23
C LYS A 265 -13.77 4.38 -4.07
N LEU A 266 -12.60 4.72 -3.52
CA LEU A 266 -12.19 6.11 -3.31
C LEU A 266 -11.80 6.80 -4.62
N PHE A 267 -11.28 6.05 -5.59
CA PHE A 267 -10.97 6.58 -6.93
C PHE A 267 -12.26 6.94 -7.67
N LYS A 268 -13.25 6.05 -7.73
CA LYS A 268 -14.55 6.38 -8.35
C LYS A 268 -15.24 7.56 -7.67
N LEU A 269 -15.18 7.63 -6.34
CA LEU A 269 -15.70 8.77 -5.58
C LEU A 269 -14.96 10.06 -5.91
N SER A 270 -13.63 10.02 -6.05
CA SER A 270 -12.82 11.18 -6.44
C SER A 270 -13.10 11.64 -7.87
N VAL A 271 -13.33 10.72 -8.80
CA VAL A 271 -13.73 11.01 -10.18
C VAL A 271 -15.11 11.69 -10.18
N ILE A 272 -16.07 11.17 -9.42
CA ILE A 272 -17.42 11.75 -9.32
C ILE A 272 -17.41 13.13 -8.66
N LEU A 273 -16.62 13.33 -7.62
CA LEU A 273 -16.49 14.62 -6.93
C LEU A 273 -15.67 15.64 -7.75
N GLY A 274 -14.78 15.15 -8.62
CA GLY A 274 -13.95 15.96 -9.53
C GLY A 274 -14.61 16.24 -10.88
N GLU A 275 -15.71 15.56 -11.22
CA GLU A 275 -16.42 15.74 -12.47
C GLU A 275 -16.94 17.18 -12.60
N ASP A 276 -16.63 17.82 -13.73
CA ASP A 276 -17.03 19.20 -14.02
C ASP A 276 -18.46 19.31 -14.49
N ASN A 277 -18.99 18.22 -15.03
CA ASN A 277 -20.35 18.13 -15.47
C ASN A 277 -21.24 17.63 -14.31
N ILE A 278 -22.19 18.46 -13.85
CA ILE A 278 -23.09 18.13 -12.73
C ILE A 278 -23.98 16.94 -13.05
N GLU A 279 -24.56 16.86 -14.24
CA GLU A 279 -25.43 15.75 -14.62
C GLU A 279 -24.66 14.43 -14.71
N ALA A 280 -23.39 14.47 -15.10
CA ALA A 280 -22.49 13.33 -15.04
C ALA A 280 -22.15 12.95 -13.59
N ALA A 281 -21.82 13.92 -12.72
CA ALA A 281 -21.53 13.68 -11.31
C ALA A 281 -22.74 13.04 -10.59
N LEU A 282 -23.93 13.60 -10.76
CA LEU A 282 -25.17 13.08 -10.19
C LEU A 282 -25.53 11.71 -10.76
N SER A 283 -25.39 11.49 -12.07
CA SER A 283 -25.69 10.19 -12.68
C SER A 283 -24.72 9.10 -12.20
N GLN A 284 -23.41 9.37 -12.29
CA GLN A 284 -22.37 8.43 -11.88
C GLN A 284 -22.43 8.12 -10.37
N SER A 285 -22.94 9.04 -9.55
CA SER A 285 -23.16 8.82 -8.11
C SER A 285 -24.07 7.62 -7.81
N ILE A 286 -25.02 7.31 -8.69
CA ILE A 286 -25.91 6.14 -8.58
C ILE A 286 -25.22 4.86 -9.03
N GLY A 287 -24.38 4.96 -10.07
CA GLY A 287 -23.70 3.83 -10.72
C GLY A 287 -22.51 3.27 -9.94
N LEU A 288 -22.01 3.98 -8.93
CA LEU A 288 -20.94 3.54 -8.02
C LEU A 288 -21.17 2.13 -7.42
N ASP A 289 -22.43 1.78 -7.23
CA ASP A 289 -22.82 0.86 -6.17
C ASP A 289 -23.68 -0.33 -6.62
N SER A 290 -24.10 -0.39 -7.89
CA SER A 290 -25.03 -1.42 -8.42
C SER A 290 -24.39 -2.76 -8.82
N LYS A 291 -23.06 -2.91 -8.69
CA LYS A 291 -22.34 -4.08 -9.24
C LYS A 291 -21.32 -4.74 -8.32
N GLN A 292 -21.07 -4.23 -7.12
CA GLN A 292 -20.03 -4.80 -6.25
C GLN A 292 -20.59 -5.08 -4.85
N ASN A 293 -20.23 -6.25 -4.30
CA ASN A 293 -20.70 -6.79 -3.02
C ASN A 293 -20.48 -5.82 -1.85
N TYR A 294 -21.46 -4.95 -1.57
CA TYR A 294 -21.48 -4.18 -0.34
C TYR A 294 -22.31 -4.87 0.74
N LYS A 295 -21.92 -4.65 1.99
CA LYS A 295 -22.90 -4.52 3.08
C LYS A 295 -23.50 -3.11 3.01
N GLN A 296 -24.32 -2.83 2.00
CA GLN A 296 -24.99 -1.55 1.86
C GLN A 296 -26.16 -1.47 2.84
N THR A 297 -26.30 -0.32 3.49
CA THR A 297 -27.54 0.02 4.18
C THR A 297 -28.42 0.87 3.24
N PRO A 298 -29.73 0.56 3.14
CA PRO A 298 -30.73 1.36 2.43
C PRO A 298 -30.72 2.86 2.79
N GLU A 299 -30.18 3.20 3.96
CA GLU A 299 -30.03 4.55 4.49
C GLU A 299 -29.17 5.42 3.57
N ILE A 300 -28.07 4.89 3.04
CA ILE A 300 -27.14 5.72 2.25
C ILE A 300 -27.72 6.05 0.87
N PHE A 301 -28.40 5.09 0.22
CA PHE A 301 -29.14 5.38 -1.01
C PHE A 301 -30.27 6.36 -0.78
N THR A 302 -30.92 6.27 0.39
CA THR A 302 -31.96 7.24 0.75
C THR A 302 -31.38 8.64 0.85
N ASP A 303 -30.22 8.80 1.47
CA ASP A 303 -29.54 10.10 1.58
C ASP A 303 -29.08 10.61 0.20
N LEU A 304 -28.51 9.73 -0.63
CA LEU A 304 -28.10 10.06 -2.00
C LEU A 304 -29.29 10.53 -2.84
N LEU A 305 -30.38 9.76 -2.84
CA LEU A 305 -31.60 10.12 -3.57
C LEU A 305 -32.22 11.41 -3.02
N THR A 306 -32.09 11.69 -1.72
CA THR A 306 -32.55 12.95 -1.12
C THR A 306 -31.77 14.14 -1.66
N VAL A 307 -30.44 14.03 -1.75
CA VAL A 307 -29.58 15.05 -2.36
C VAL A 307 -29.92 15.24 -3.84
N ILE A 308 -30.03 14.16 -4.61
CA ILE A 308 -30.40 14.22 -6.02
C ILE A 308 -31.76 14.92 -6.19
N ASN A 309 -32.76 14.52 -5.40
CA ASN A 309 -34.12 15.07 -5.52
C ASN A 309 -34.18 16.56 -5.13
N LYS A 310 -33.38 17.00 -4.14
CA LYS A 310 -33.22 18.41 -3.78
C LYS A 310 -32.84 19.25 -5.02
N TYR A 311 -31.84 18.81 -5.78
CA TYR A 311 -31.36 19.55 -6.95
C TYR A 311 -32.26 19.45 -8.18
N LEU A 312 -32.96 18.32 -8.37
CA LEU A 312 -33.97 18.20 -9.44
C LEU A 312 -35.21 19.06 -9.19
N LYS A 313 -35.62 19.22 -7.92
CA LYS A 313 -36.74 20.11 -7.55
C LYS A 313 -36.38 21.58 -7.71
N ASP A 314 -35.10 21.94 -7.59
CA ASP A 314 -34.64 23.32 -7.75
C ASP A 314 -34.44 23.71 -9.23
N VAL A 315 -35.25 24.65 -9.70
CA VAL A 315 -35.20 25.19 -11.09
C VAL A 315 -34.00 26.12 -11.27
N PHE A 316 -33.45 26.66 -10.18
CA PHE A 316 -32.24 27.47 -10.22
C PHE A 316 -30.99 26.61 -10.45
N SER A 317 -30.91 25.43 -9.83
CA SER A 317 -29.73 24.55 -9.94
C SER A 317 -29.71 23.75 -11.25
N THR A 318 -30.84 23.13 -11.63
CA THR A 318 -30.89 22.22 -12.77
C THR A 318 -32.00 22.59 -13.75
N ASN A 319 -31.81 22.23 -15.02
CA ASN A 319 -32.84 22.18 -16.06
C ASN A 319 -33.13 20.71 -16.38
N CYS A 320 -34.41 20.35 -16.46
CA CYS A 320 -34.85 18.96 -16.68
C CYS A 320 -35.76 18.91 -17.91
N GLU A 321 -35.42 18.07 -18.88
CA GLU A 321 -36.18 17.87 -20.11
C GLU A 321 -37.08 16.64 -19.99
N GLU A 322 -38.11 16.54 -20.84
CA GLU A 322 -38.96 15.36 -20.90
C GLU A 322 -38.17 14.17 -21.48
N ALA A 323 -38.41 12.96 -20.98
CA ALA A 323 -37.76 11.73 -21.41
C ALA A 323 -38.64 10.81 -22.31
N PRO A 324 -39.08 11.25 -23.51
CA PRO A 324 -40.01 10.46 -24.32
C PRO A 324 -39.38 9.18 -24.87
N LYS A 325 -38.05 9.13 -25.03
CA LYS A 325 -37.34 8.01 -25.66
C LYS A 325 -37.07 6.84 -24.72
N GLU A 326 -37.10 7.04 -23.40
CA GLU A 326 -36.77 5.99 -22.43
C GLU A 326 -38.00 5.29 -21.84
N ARG A 327 -39.21 5.60 -22.32
CA ARG A 327 -40.47 5.12 -21.75
C ARG A 327 -40.47 3.60 -21.52
N GLU A 328 -40.22 2.84 -22.58
CA GLU A 328 -40.17 1.37 -22.50
C GLU A 328 -39.01 0.86 -21.63
N TYR A 329 -37.88 1.56 -21.66
CA TYR A 329 -36.73 1.22 -20.82
C TYR A 329 -37.05 1.43 -19.33
N PHE A 330 -37.68 2.54 -18.96
CA PHE A 330 -38.07 2.83 -17.59
C PHE A 330 -39.14 1.85 -17.12
N ILE A 331 -40.17 1.59 -17.91
CA ILE A 331 -41.19 0.58 -17.60
C ILE A 331 -40.53 -0.78 -17.34
N GLY A 332 -39.66 -1.23 -18.23
CA GLY A 332 -38.94 -2.50 -18.12
C GLY A 332 -38.16 -2.66 -16.80
N ASN A 333 -37.59 -1.58 -16.27
CA ASN A 333 -36.83 -1.60 -15.01
C ASN A 333 -37.70 -1.67 -13.74
N ILE A 334 -39.03 -1.46 -13.84
CA ILE A 334 -39.95 -1.51 -12.69
C ILE A 334 -41.06 -2.58 -12.83
N VAL A 335 -41.10 -3.36 -13.91
CA VAL A 335 -42.13 -4.40 -14.12
C VAL A 335 -42.22 -5.38 -12.94
N ASN A 336 -41.08 -5.80 -12.39
CA ASN A 336 -41.03 -6.75 -11.27
C ASN A 336 -41.50 -6.15 -9.93
N TYR A 337 -41.80 -4.85 -9.90
CA TYR A 337 -42.22 -4.12 -8.72
C TYR A 337 -43.69 -3.67 -8.80
N ARG A 338 -44.48 -4.26 -9.73
CA ARG A 338 -45.89 -3.90 -9.98
C ARG A 338 -46.75 -3.88 -8.71
N GLU A 339 -46.51 -4.77 -7.75
CA GLU A 339 -47.27 -4.88 -6.49
C GLU A 339 -46.75 -3.95 -5.37
N THR A 340 -45.90 -2.97 -5.70
CA THR A 340 -45.30 -2.04 -4.74
C THR A 340 -45.65 -0.59 -5.08
N GLU A 341 -45.29 0.36 -4.21
CA GLU A 341 -45.55 1.80 -4.40
C GLU A 341 -44.88 2.36 -5.65
N ILE A 342 -43.76 1.77 -6.10
CA ILE A 342 -43.10 2.15 -7.35
C ILE A 342 -43.75 1.50 -8.59
N GLY A 343 -44.57 0.46 -8.41
CA GLY A 343 -45.26 -0.25 -9.48
C GLY A 343 -46.29 0.61 -10.23
N LYS A 344 -46.89 1.60 -9.55
CA LYS A 344 -47.80 2.58 -10.16
C LYS A 344 -47.16 3.35 -11.32
N TYR A 345 -45.84 3.50 -11.31
CA TYR A 345 -45.10 4.20 -12.37
C TYR A 345 -45.07 3.46 -13.70
N ILE A 346 -45.46 2.18 -13.75
CA ILE A 346 -45.65 1.47 -15.03
C ILE A 346 -46.73 2.17 -15.86
N GLU A 347 -47.86 2.51 -15.25
CA GLU A 347 -48.96 3.19 -15.95
C GLU A 347 -48.70 4.69 -16.11
N ILE A 348 -48.08 5.35 -15.11
CA ILE A 348 -47.71 6.76 -15.20
C ILE A 348 -46.71 6.97 -16.34
N PHE A 349 -45.61 6.23 -16.38
CA PHE A 349 -44.66 6.32 -17.48
C PHE A 349 -45.26 5.93 -18.83
N ARG A 350 -46.29 5.07 -18.86
CA ARG A 350 -46.97 4.71 -20.11
C ARG A 350 -47.88 5.83 -20.64
N ASN A 351 -48.51 6.60 -19.76
CA ASN A 351 -49.59 7.51 -20.15
C ASN A 351 -49.26 9.00 -19.98
N GLU A 352 -48.28 9.35 -19.15
CA GLU A 352 -47.93 10.73 -18.81
C GLU A 352 -46.53 11.11 -19.34
N PRO A 353 -46.23 12.41 -19.49
CA PRO A 353 -44.88 12.91 -19.72
C PRO A 353 -43.93 12.52 -18.58
N ILE A 354 -42.71 12.09 -18.93
CA ILE A 354 -41.66 11.78 -17.94
C ILE A 354 -40.80 13.03 -17.81
N ASP A 355 -41.33 14.03 -17.12
CA ASP A 355 -40.70 15.32 -16.89
C ASP A 355 -40.20 15.46 -15.44
N ARG A 356 -39.80 16.68 -15.05
CA ARG A 356 -39.33 17.00 -13.70
C ARG A 356 -40.33 16.58 -12.62
N GLU A 357 -41.61 16.83 -12.81
CA GLU A 357 -42.61 16.56 -11.78
C GLU A 357 -42.76 15.05 -11.60
N THR A 358 -42.84 14.31 -12.71
CA THR A 358 -42.97 12.86 -12.71
C THR A 358 -41.74 12.19 -12.09
N ILE A 359 -40.52 12.58 -12.47
CA ILE A 359 -39.30 11.95 -11.98
C ILE A 359 -39.01 12.27 -10.50
N THR A 360 -39.34 13.48 -10.04
CA THR A 360 -39.11 13.87 -8.64
C THR A 360 -40.08 13.17 -7.69
N LYS A 361 -41.34 12.96 -8.11
CA LYS A 361 -42.30 12.09 -7.41
C LYS A 361 -41.84 10.64 -7.41
N TYR A 362 -41.31 10.14 -8.53
CA TYR A 362 -40.75 8.79 -8.61
C TYR A 362 -39.63 8.58 -7.59
N ILE A 363 -38.72 9.54 -7.47
CA ILE A 363 -37.62 9.49 -6.50
C ILE A 363 -38.16 9.55 -5.05
N ASP A 364 -39.16 10.39 -4.76
CA ASP A 364 -39.79 10.43 -3.44
C ASP A 364 -40.40 9.08 -3.04
N ASP A 365 -41.15 8.44 -3.94
CA ASP A 365 -41.73 7.11 -3.70
C ASP A 365 -40.67 6.02 -3.59
N LEU A 366 -39.59 6.11 -4.38
CA LEU A 366 -38.46 5.19 -4.29
C LEU A 366 -37.73 5.30 -2.95
N ILE A 367 -37.58 6.52 -2.41
CA ILE A 367 -37.03 6.75 -1.06
C ILE A 367 -37.91 6.09 0.01
N VAL A 368 -39.23 6.24 -0.07
CA VAL A 368 -40.18 5.61 0.87
C VAL A 368 -40.06 4.09 0.80
N TYR A 369 -40.03 3.55 -0.42
CA TYR A 369 -39.88 2.12 -0.67
C TYR A 369 -38.57 1.57 -0.07
N LEU A 370 -37.42 2.21 -0.33
CA LEU A 370 -36.11 1.79 0.20
C LEU A 370 -36.06 1.82 1.72
N LYS A 371 -36.66 2.84 2.35
CA LYS A 371 -36.78 2.94 3.82
C LYS A 371 -37.61 1.81 4.42
N ARG A 372 -38.67 1.38 3.72
CA ARG A 372 -39.60 0.34 4.20
C ARG A 372 -39.05 -1.07 4.01
N GLU A 373 -38.67 -1.43 2.78
CA GLU A 373 -38.27 -2.81 2.44
C GLU A 373 -36.87 -3.15 2.94
N LYS A 374 -36.06 -2.13 3.20
CA LYS A 374 -34.65 -2.26 3.60
C LYS A 374 -33.82 -3.15 2.65
N GLN A 375 -34.18 -3.18 1.37
CA GLN A 375 -33.49 -3.95 0.34
C GLN A 375 -33.10 -3.06 -0.82
N MET A 376 -31.92 -3.34 -1.38
CA MET A 376 -31.39 -2.66 -2.56
C MET A 376 -32.15 -3.07 -3.81
N VAL A 377 -32.41 -2.12 -4.71
CA VAL A 377 -33.12 -2.35 -5.97
C VAL A 377 -32.40 -1.67 -7.15
N ASP A 378 -31.49 -2.40 -7.79
CA ASP A 378 -30.65 -1.89 -8.88
C ASP A 378 -31.45 -1.34 -10.06
N PHE A 379 -32.50 -2.05 -10.48
CA PHE A 379 -33.27 -1.66 -11.67
C PHE A 379 -34.07 -0.36 -11.47
N PRO A 380 -34.81 -0.16 -10.36
CA PRO A 380 -35.41 1.14 -10.04
C PRO A 380 -34.40 2.30 -9.98
N LEU A 381 -33.23 2.09 -9.36
CA LEU A 381 -32.18 3.11 -9.30
C LEU A 381 -31.65 3.50 -10.69
N ARG A 382 -31.60 2.53 -11.62
CA ARG A 382 -31.14 2.76 -13.00
C ARG A 382 -31.99 3.76 -13.77
N ILE A 383 -33.27 3.89 -13.44
CA ILE A 383 -34.16 4.90 -14.04
C ILE A 383 -33.66 6.31 -13.71
N VAL A 384 -33.35 6.56 -12.44
CA VAL A 384 -32.83 7.85 -11.97
C VAL A 384 -31.48 8.15 -12.62
N GLU A 385 -30.59 7.16 -12.68
CA GLU A 385 -29.28 7.30 -13.33
C GLU A 385 -29.40 7.74 -14.80
N VAL A 386 -30.26 7.06 -15.57
CA VAL A 386 -30.44 7.33 -16.99
C VAL A 386 -31.14 8.67 -17.22
N TYR A 387 -32.12 9.01 -16.37
CA TYR A 387 -32.77 10.32 -16.45
C TYR A 387 -31.78 11.45 -16.22
N LEU A 388 -30.97 11.37 -15.15
CA LEU A 388 -29.91 12.35 -14.85
C LEU A 388 -28.95 12.50 -16.03
N LYS A 389 -28.47 11.38 -16.59
CA LYS A 389 -27.48 11.39 -17.66
C LYS A 389 -27.96 12.05 -18.96
N ARG A 390 -29.24 11.87 -19.29
CA ARG A 390 -29.76 12.18 -20.63
C ARG A 390 -30.65 13.41 -20.68
N TYR A 391 -31.27 13.78 -19.57
CA TYR A 391 -32.35 14.78 -19.55
C TYR A 391 -32.15 15.86 -18.49
N VAL A 392 -31.04 15.84 -17.76
CA VAL A 392 -30.72 16.87 -16.76
C VAL A 392 -29.47 17.62 -17.20
N THR A 393 -29.49 18.93 -17.02
CA THR A 393 -28.38 19.84 -17.30
C THR A 393 -28.33 20.93 -16.23
N VAL A 394 -27.25 21.70 -16.15
CA VAL A 394 -27.23 22.93 -15.35
C VAL A 394 -28.33 23.89 -15.82
N SER A 395 -28.98 24.59 -14.90
CA SER A 395 -30.12 25.44 -15.24
C SER A 395 -29.75 26.48 -16.30
N LYS A 396 -30.57 26.57 -17.36
CA LYS A 396 -30.43 27.55 -18.44
C LYS A 396 -30.47 29.00 -17.92
N ALA A 397 -31.05 29.23 -16.74
CA ALA A 397 -31.10 30.55 -16.11
C ALA A 397 -29.72 31.08 -15.69
N ILE A 398 -28.76 30.19 -15.41
CA ILE A 398 -27.45 30.57 -14.84
C ILE A 398 -26.27 30.32 -15.78
N ILE A 399 -26.47 29.70 -16.95
CA ILE A 399 -25.39 29.35 -17.91
C ILE A 399 -24.55 30.57 -18.34
N GLY A 400 -25.11 31.79 -18.29
CA GLY A 400 -24.39 33.04 -18.60
C GLY A 400 -23.60 33.66 -17.44
N TYR A 401 -23.72 33.11 -16.22
CA TYR A 401 -23.11 33.63 -15.00
C TYR A 401 -22.15 32.59 -14.40
N SER A 402 -20.89 32.61 -14.85
CA SER A 402 -19.86 31.61 -14.48
C SER A 402 -19.72 31.40 -12.97
N ASN A 403 -19.86 32.46 -12.17
CA ASN A 403 -19.77 32.39 -10.71
C ASN A 403 -20.95 31.63 -10.09
N GLU A 404 -22.14 31.75 -10.66
CA GLU A 404 -23.35 31.06 -10.17
C GLU A 404 -23.32 29.58 -10.54
N VAL A 405 -22.84 29.26 -11.75
CA VAL A 405 -22.59 27.88 -12.18
C VAL A 405 -21.59 27.21 -11.24
N GLU A 406 -20.46 27.87 -10.95
CA GLU A 406 -19.44 27.30 -10.06
C GLU A 406 -19.93 27.15 -8.62
N TYR A 407 -20.75 28.10 -8.15
CA TYR A 407 -21.40 27.99 -6.85
C TYR A 407 -22.30 26.75 -6.76
N VAL A 408 -23.18 26.53 -7.76
CA VAL A 408 -24.06 25.35 -7.80
C VAL A 408 -23.25 24.05 -7.86
N LYS A 409 -22.21 23.99 -8.69
CA LYS A 409 -21.28 22.84 -8.76
C LYS A 409 -20.67 22.53 -7.41
N THR A 410 -20.16 23.55 -6.73
CA THR A 410 -19.53 23.42 -5.42
C THR A 410 -20.52 22.92 -4.36
N GLN A 411 -21.76 23.42 -4.36
CA GLN A 411 -22.80 22.95 -3.44
C GLN A 411 -23.12 21.47 -3.67
N ILE A 412 -23.35 21.07 -4.92
CA ILE A 412 -23.64 19.67 -5.27
C ILE A 412 -22.51 18.75 -4.83
N ARG A 413 -21.25 19.12 -5.11
CA ARG A 413 -20.07 18.35 -4.68
C ARG A 413 -19.98 18.21 -3.17
N ASN A 414 -20.28 19.28 -2.42
CA ASN A 414 -20.25 19.24 -0.96
C ASN A 414 -21.35 18.34 -0.38
N ASP A 415 -22.58 18.42 -0.90
CA ASP A 415 -23.68 17.56 -0.47
C ASP A 415 -23.40 16.08 -0.81
N LEU A 416 -22.87 15.80 -2.01
CA LEU A 416 -22.42 14.45 -2.37
C LEU A 416 -21.30 13.97 -1.47
N ARG A 417 -20.32 14.83 -1.13
CA ARG A 417 -19.25 14.49 -0.18
C ARG A 417 -19.80 14.16 1.19
N GLU A 418 -20.83 14.85 1.67
CA GLU A 418 -21.49 14.55 2.94
C GLU A 418 -22.14 13.16 2.91
N VAL A 419 -22.89 12.83 1.86
CA VAL A 419 -23.47 11.48 1.67
C VAL A 419 -22.36 10.43 1.62
N PHE A 420 -21.33 10.68 0.81
CA PHE A 420 -20.24 9.73 0.61
C PHE A 420 -19.30 9.58 1.81
N SER A 421 -19.24 10.57 2.70
CA SER A 421 -18.49 10.46 3.95
C SER A 421 -18.99 9.33 4.85
N LYS A 422 -20.26 8.91 4.71
CA LYS A 422 -20.85 7.79 5.46
C LYS A 422 -20.42 6.42 4.94
N TYR A 423 -19.79 6.37 3.77
CA TYR A 423 -19.21 5.16 3.18
C TYR A 423 -17.77 4.89 3.59
N ILE A 424 -17.07 5.91 4.09
CA ILE A 424 -15.65 5.89 4.51
C ILE A 424 -15.62 5.65 6.01
#